data_AF-A0A535W5U4-F1
#
_entry.id   AF-A0A535W5U4-F1
#
_cell.length_a   1.000
_cell.length_b   1.000
_cell.length_c   1.000
_cell.angle_alpha   90.00
_cell.angle_beta   90.00
_cell.angle_gamma   90.00
#
_symmetry.space_group_name_H-M   'P 1'
#
loop_
_entity.id
_entity.type
_entity.pdbx_description
1 polymer ?
#
loop_
_entity_poly.entity_id
_entity_poly.type
_entity_poly.pdbx_seq_one_letter_code
_entity_poly.pdbx_strand_id
1 'polypeptide(L)'
;MNATRILAGRREGELLAFPSVRRMADILAVRCREPSWVRTSVASLERFRAMTGHTDLEMLLEQAKANPAEAEQALASFASALAGYTEGQVSALAMGAKIWFRLNGVDVPWRPLPGISSAPVLSTADQQGAERVILLALIGSGLQLAELLRLRTGDIGSLDAEGRLIPDIEADPLAVQYTPRRGKQEERITFLTYSTRQALLAASQQSAVQRDRAQPIDLNAPLIMQGDGSKATLASVAKARQRSKSLIQAGNEVNVTLCRTTGDFFREWGLPGSRFVGPEELPLEEYL
;
A
#
# COMPACT_ATOMS: atom_id res chain seq x y z
N MET A 1 -17.52 -4.18 10.25
CA MET A 1 -18.01 -2.83 9.86
C MET A 1 -18.36 -2.93 8.38
N ASN A 2 -19.50 -2.43 7.90
CA ASN A 2 -19.90 -2.54 6.49
C ASN A 2 -19.18 -1.48 5.62
N ALA A 3 -18.84 -1.81 4.37
CA ALA A 3 -18.20 -0.94 3.39
C ALA A 3 -18.84 0.46 3.27
N THR A 4 -20.18 0.55 3.26
CA THR A 4 -20.89 1.85 3.17
C THR A 4 -20.48 2.80 4.30
N ARG A 5 -20.31 2.28 5.52
CA ARG A 5 -19.89 3.09 6.67
C ARG A 5 -18.41 3.47 6.59
N ILE A 6 -17.56 2.60 6.03
CA ILE A 6 -16.12 2.86 5.88
C ILE A 6 -15.85 4.01 4.90
N LEU A 7 -16.69 4.13 3.85
CA LEU A 7 -16.61 5.13 2.80
C LEU A 7 -17.56 6.33 2.99
N ALA A 8 -18.29 6.41 4.10
CA ALA A 8 -19.22 7.51 4.34
C ALA A 8 -18.51 8.88 4.29
N GLY A 9 -19.09 9.83 3.57
CA GLY A 9 -18.54 11.18 3.37
C GLY A 9 -17.37 11.26 2.38
N ARG A 10 -17.03 10.15 1.70
CA ARG A 10 -16.00 10.12 0.67
C ARG A 10 -16.64 10.07 -0.71
N ARG A 11 -16.09 10.85 -1.66
CA ARG A 11 -16.52 10.84 -3.06
C ARG A 11 -16.46 9.43 -3.65
N GLU A 12 -15.43 8.66 -3.30
CA GLU A 12 -15.26 7.31 -3.84
C GLU A 12 -16.32 6.30 -3.33
N GLY A 13 -17.15 6.69 -2.34
CA GLY A 13 -18.31 5.91 -1.93
C GLY A 13 -19.36 5.73 -3.02
N GLU A 14 -19.42 6.62 -4.03
CA GLU A 14 -20.31 6.53 -5.19
C GLU A 14 -20.08 5.24 -5.99
N LEU A 15 -18.84 4.73 -6.03
CA LEU A 15 -18.51 3.51 -6.76
C LEU A 15 -19.18 2.27 -6.16
N LEU A 16 -19.69 2.32 -4.92
CA LEU A 16 -20.46 1.22 -4.34
C LEU A 16 -21.83 0.99 -5.04
N ALA A 17 -22.20 1.86 -5.99
CA ALA A 17 -23.32 1.61 -6.90
C ALA A 17 -23.03 0.45 -7.88
N PHE A 18 -21.75 0.21 -8.22
CA PHE A 18 -21.32 -0.94 -9.02
C PHE A 18 -21.29 -2.22 -8.14
N PRO A 19 -22.07 -3.26 -8.46
CA PRO A 19 -22.12 -4.49 -7.67
C PRO A 19 -20.75 -5.15 -7.47
N SER A 20 -19.90 -5.15 -8.49
CA SER A 20 -18.54 -5.72 -8.44
C SER A 20 -17.62 -4.97 -7.47
N VAL A 21 -17.76 -3.65 -7.37
CA VAL A 21 -17.01 -2.80 -6.45
C VAL A 21 -17.50 -2.98 -5.02
N ARG A 22 -18.82 -3.03 -4.82
CA ARG A 22 -19.43 -3.36 -3.53
C ARG A 22 -18.94 -4.71 -3.02
N ARG A 23 -18.92 -5.73 -3.89
CA ARG A 23 -18.42 -7.07 -3.55
C ARG A 23 -16.97 -7.02 -3.06
N MET A 24 -16.07 -6.36 -3.79
CA MET A 24 -14.69 -6.15 -3.34
C MET A 24 -14.64 -5.47 -1.97
N ALA A 25 -15.36 -4.36 -1.81
CA ALA A 25 -15.34 -3.56 -0.59
C ALA A 25 -15.87 -4.35 0.62
N ASP A 26 -16.93 -5.15 0.45
CA ASP A 26 -17.50 -5.98 1.50
C ASP A 26 -16.56 -7.13 1.90
N ILE A 27 -15.92 -7.81 0.95
CA ILE A 27 -14.89 -8.82 1.25
C ILE A 27 -13.75 -8.20 2.04
N LEU A 28 -13.21 -7.06 1.58
CA LEU A 28 -12.14 -6.36 2.30
C LEU A 28 -12.59 -5.87 3.68
N ALA A 29 -13.82 -5.37 3.82
CA ALA A 29 -14.36 -4.90 5.10
C ALA A 29 -14.52 -6.03 6.14
N VAL A 30 -14.72 -7.27 5.66
CA VAL A 30 -14.77 -8.47 6.49
C VAL A 30 -13.36 -8.99 6.76
N ARG A 31 -12.50 -9.11 5.75
CA ARG A 31 -11.21 -9.79 5.86
C ARG A 31 -10.09 -8.91 6.40
N CYS A 32 -10.16 -7.59 6.22
CA CYS A 32 -9.17 -6.66 6.74
C CYS A 32 -9.57 -6.12 8.13
N ARG A 33 -8.60 -6.07 9.05
CA ARG A 33 -8.78 -5.35 10.33
C ARG A 33 -8.90 -3.85 10.12
N GLU A 34 -8.03 -3.28 9.28
CA GLU A 34 -7.93 -1.84 9.06
C GLU A 34 -8.88 -1.37 7.95
N PRO A 35 -9.80 -0.41 8.23
CA PRO A 35 -10.69 0.14 7.22
C PRO A 35 -9.98 0.89 6.08
N SER A 36 -8.72 1.28 6.28
CA SER A 36 -7.90 1.96 5.27
C SER A 36 -7.77 1.13 4.00
N TRP A 37 -7.76 -0.21 4.08
CA TRP A 37 -7.64 -1.06 2.90
C TRP A 37 -8.83 -0.95 1.95
N VAL A 38 -10.05 -0.82 2.48
CA VAL A 38 -11.24 -0.54 1.66
C VAL A 38 -11.11 0.84 1.00
N ARG A 39 -10.72 1.86 1.78
CA ARG A 39 -10.57 3.24 1.29
C ARG A 39 -9.53 3.34 0.17
N THR A 40 -8.36 2.75 0.38
CA THR A 40 -7.27 2.75 -0.60
C THR A 40 -7.63 1.94 -1.85
N SER A 41 -8.25 0.76 -1.70
CA SER A 41 -8.62 -0.08 -2.85
C SER A 41 -9.69 0.56 -3.72
N VAL A 42 -10.73 1.17 -3.11
CA VAL A 42 -11.78 1.84 -3.88
C VAL A 42 -11.27 3.14 -4.50
N ALA A 43 -10.43 3.92 -3.81
CA ALA A 43 -9.85 5.13 -4.37
C ALA A 43 -8.86 4.86 -5.52
N SER A 44 -8.05 3.80 -5.40
CA SER A 44 -7.16 3.37 -6.49
C SER A 44 -7.93 2.82 -7.68
N LEU A 45 -9.06 2.12 -7.45
CA LEU A 45 -9.96 1.71 -8.53
C LEU A 45 -10.63 2.90 -9.24
N GLU A 46 -11.05 3.93 -8.50
CA GLU A 46 -11.58 5.16 -9.13
C GLU A 46 -10.52 5.86 -9.98
N ARG A 47 -9.26 5.87 -9.51
CA ARG A 47 -8.15 6.40 -10.30
C ARG A 47 -7.91 5.59 -11.58
N PHE A 48 -7.95 4.27 -11.49
CA PHE A 48 -7.90 3.38 -12.65
C PHE A 48 -9.01 3.71 -13.65
N ARG A 49 -10.25 3.82 -13.18
CA ARG A 49 -11.43 4.19 -13.98
C ARG A 49 -11.22 5.50 -14.74
N ALA A 50 -10.77 6.53 -14.02
CA ALA A 50 -10.56 7.86 -14.58
C ALA A 50 -9.40 7.94 -15.59
N MET A 51 -8.31 7.20 -15.35
CA MET A 51 -7.12 7.25 -16.21
C MET A 51 -7.20 6.35 -17.44
N THR A 52 -8.01 5.29 -17.40
CA THR A 52 -8.19 4.37 -18.53
C THR A 52 -9.41 4.70 -19.39
N GLY A 53 -10.35 5.50 -18.87
CA GLY A 53 -11.60 5.84 -19.57
C GLY A 53 -12.69 4.77 -19.49
N HIS A 54 -12.48 3.68 -18.74
CA HIS A 54 -13.49 2.63 -18.52
C HIS A 54 -14.58 3.11 -17.54
N THR A 55 -15.52 3.93 -18.01
CA THR A 55 -16.56 4.52 -17.15
C THR A 55 -17.54 3.51 -16.56
N ASP A 56 -17.82 2.43 -17.29
CA ASP A 56 -18.65 1.28 -16.88
C ASP A 56 -17.76 0.10 -16.45
N LEU A 57 -17.59 -0.05 -15.13
CA LEU A 57 -16.78 -1.13 -14.55
C LEU A 57 -17.44 -2.50 -14.70
N GLU A 58 -18.77 -2.60 -14.76
CA GLU A 58 -19.45 -3.90 -14.91
C GLU A 58 -19.28 -4.41 -16.33
N MET A 59 -19.35 -3.53 -17.34
CA MET A 59 -19.08 -3.90 -18.73
C MET A 59 -17.65 -4.41 -18.90
N LEU A 60 -16.65 -3.71 -18.34
CA LEU A 60 -15.25 -4.15 -18.36
C LEU A 60 -15.08 -5.52 -17.68
N LEU A 61 -15.76 -5.73 -16.54
CA LEU A 61 -15.69 -6.99 -15.82
C LEU A 61 -16.27 -8.15 -16.63
N GLU A 62 -17.43 -7.96 -17.26
CA GLU A 62 -18.06 -9.00 -18.08
C GLU A 62 -17.19 -9.35 -19.30
N GLN A 63 -16.60 -8.35 -19.95
CA GLN A 63 -15.62 -8.56 -21.01
C GLN A 63 -14.41 -9.35 -20.52
N ALA A 64 -13.86 -8.99 -19.36
CA ALA A 64 -12.72 -9.68 -18.76
C ALA A 64 -13.00 -11.11 -18.30
N LYS A 65 -14.23 -11.41 -17.86
CA LYS A 65 -14.65 -12.80 -17.55
C LYS A 65 -14.75 -13.65 -18.82
N ALA A 66 -15.22 -13.06 -19.92
CA ALA A 66 -15.30 -13.74 -21.21
C ALA A 66 -13.91 -13.92 -21.85
N ASN A 67 -13.02 -12.94 -21.68
CA ASN A 67 -11.67 -12.93 -22.21
C ASN A 67 -10.69 -12.27 -21.21
N PRO A 68 -9.88 -13.05 -20.47
CA PRO A 68 -8.93 -12.51 -19.49
C PRO A 68 -7.93 -11.48 -20.06
N ALA A 69 -7.65 -11.52 -21.36
CA ALA A 69 -6.77 -10.56 -22.02
C ALA A 69 -7.30 -9.12 -21.94
N GLU A 70 -8.61 -8.90 -21.80
CA GLU A 70 -9.20 -7.56 -21.64
C GLU A 70 -8.74 -6.89 -20.34
N ALA A 71 -8.65 -7.67 -19.26
CA ALA A 71 -8.17 -7.15 -17.98
C ALA A 71 -6.67 -6.85 -18.01
N GLU A 72 -5.88 -7.70 -18.68
CA GLU A 72 -4.45 -7.43 -18.90
C GLU A 72 -4.24 -6.17 -19.74
N GLN A 73 -5.01 -6.01 -20.82
CA GLN A 73 -4.95 -4.83 -21.67
C GLN A 73 -5.35 -3.57 -20.91
N ALA A 74 -6.39 -3.63 -20.07
CA ALA A 74 -6.80 -2.49 -19.24
C ALA A 74 -5.72 -2.12 -18.20
N LEU A 75 -5.08 -3.11 -17.58
CA LEU A 75 -3.93 -2.89 -16.68
C LEU A 75 -2.71 -2.32 -17.42
N ALA A 76 -2.45 -2.77 -18.65
CA ALA A 76 -1.38 -2.24 -19.50
C ALA A 76 -1.63 -0.79 -19.93
N SER A 77 -2.88 -0.46 -20.29
CA SER A 77 -3.32 0.92 -20.56
C SER A 77 -3.15 1.80 -19.32
N PHE A 78 -3.48 1.28 -18.14
CA PHE A 78 -3.27 2.00 -16.89
C PHE A 78 -1.79 2.23 -16.59
N ALA A 79 -0.93 1.22 -16.77
CA ALA A 79 0.51 1.35 -16.63
C ALA A 79 1.08 2.40 -17.59
N SER A 80 0.59 2.43 -18.84
CA SER A 80 0.97 3.43 -19.84
C SER A 80 0.58 4.85 -19.42
N ALA A 81 -0.62 5.03 -18.87
CA ALA A 81 -1.06 6.32 -18.31
C ALA A 81 -0.23 6.76 -17.08
N LEU A 82 0.47 5.82 -16.45
CA LEU A 82 1.36 6.05 -15.31
C LEU A 82 2.85 6.09 -15.68
N ALA A 83 3.22 6.21 -16.95
CA ALA A 83 4.61 6.15 -17.40
C ALA A 83 5.57 7.13 -16.69
N GLY A 84 5.07 8.26 -16.15
CA GLY A 84 5.84 9.23 -15.37
C GLY A 84 6.00 8.91 -13.87
N TYR A 85 5.43 7.82 -13.39
CA TYR A 85 5.37 7.48 -11.97
C TYR A 85 6.41 6.44 -11.60
N THR A 86 6.85 6.48 -10.34
CA THR A 86 7.77 5.49 -9.78
C THR A 86 7.10 4.13 -9.64
N GLU A 87 7.86 3.03 -9.68
CA GLU A 87 7.33 1.67 -9.46
C GLU A 87 6.50 1.54 -8.16
N GLY A 88 6.93 2.22 -7.09
CA GLY A 88 6.21 2.23 -5.82
C GLY A 88 4.86 2.95 -5.90
N GLN A 89 4.78 4.05 -6.65
CA GLN A 89 3.53 4.73 -6.92
C GLN A 89 2.62 3.89 -7.83
N VAL A 90 3.17 3.27 -8.88
CA VAL A 90 2.42 2.38 -9.77
C VAL A 90 1.83 1.21 -9.00
N SER A 91 2.62 0.52 -8.17
CA SER A 91 2.15 -0.58 -7.32
C SER A 91 1.00 -0.16 -6.40
N ALA A 92 1.13 0.99 -5.72
CA ALA A 92 0.08 1.52 -4.85
C ALA A 92 -1.22 1.88 -5.60
N LEU A 93 -1.09 2.45 -6.80
CA LEU A 93 -2.23 2.86 -7.63
C LEU A 93 -2.90 1.68 -8.35
N ALA A 94 -2.16 0.62 -8.69
CA ALA A 94 -2.69 -0.56 -9.36
C ALA A 94 -3.41 -1.53 -8.42
N MET A 95 -3.18 -1.40 -7.11
CA MET A 95 -3.70 -2.31 -6.08
C MET A 95 -5.21 -2.53 -6.19
N GLY A 96 -6.01 -1.46 -6.27
CA GLY A 96 -7.47 -1.55 -6.34
C GLY A 96 -7.98 -2.30 -7.56
N ALA A 97 -7.42 -2.02 -8.75
CA ALA A 97 -7.81 -2.69 -9.99
C ALA A 97 -7.49 -4.20 -9.96
N LYS A 98 -6.28 -4.56 -9.49
CA LYS A 98 -5.86 -5.97 -9.39
C LYS A 98 -6.67 -6.76 -8.36
N ILE A 99 -6.99 -6.16 -7.22
CA ILE A 99 -7.87 -6.77 -6.20
C ILE A 99 -9.28 -6.90 -6.76
N TRP A 100 -9.80 -5.86 -7.41
CA TRP A 100 -11.15 -5.85 -7.96
C TRP A 100 -11.36 -6.95 -9.00
N PHE A 101 -10.48 -7.05 -10.00
CA PHE A 101 -10.54 -8.13 -11.00
C PHE A 101 -10.49 -9.50 -10.33
N ARG A 102 -9.50 -9.71 -9.46
CA ARG A 102 -9.28 -11.00 -8.80
C ARG A 102 -10.46 -11.44 -7.97
N LEU A 103 -10.95 -10.56 -7.09
CA LEU A 103 -12.10 -10.88 -6.26
C LEU A 103 -13.31 -11.18 -7.14
N ASN A 104 -13.52 -10.47 -8.24
CA ASN A 104 -14.63 -10.72 -9.15
C ASN A 104 -14.43 -11.88 -10.15
N GLY A 105 -13.45 -12.76 -9.89
CA GLY A 105 -13.27 -14.02 -10.62
C GLY A 105 -12.46 -13.91 -11.91
N VAL A 106 -11.79 -12.78 -12.15
CA VAL A 106 -10.89 -12.60 -13.30
C VAL A 106 -9.45 -12.86 -12.87
N ASP A 107 -8.81 -13.82 -13.53
CA ASP A 107 -7.41 -14.16 -13.29
C ASP A 107 -6.48 -13.15 -13.97
N VAL A 108 -6.12 -12.08 -13.24
CA VAL A 108 -5.13 -11.10 -13.70
C VAL A 108 -3.75 -11.39 -13.14
N PRO A 109 -2.67 -11.16 -13.90
CA PRO A 109 -1.31 -11.27 -13.38
C PRO A 109 -1.09 -10.39 -12.15
N TRP A 110 -0.84 -11.01 -11.01
CA TRP A 110 -0.43 -10.31 -9.77
C TRP A 110 1.08 -10.05 -9.80
N ARG A 111 1.53 -9.34 -10.84
CA ARG A 111 2.93 -8.99 -11.06
C ARG A 111 3.10 -7.48 -11.14
N PRO A 112 4.26 -6.92 -10.77
CA PRO A 112 4.49 -5.49 -10.85
C PRO A 112 4.18 -4.94 -12.25
N LEU A 113 3.42 -3.85 -12.32
CA LEU A 113 3.27 -3.10 -13.56
C LEU A 113 4.51 -2.23 -13.79
N PRO A 114 4.87 -1.94 -15.04
CA PRO A 114 6.05 -1.13 -15.34
C PRO A 114 5.89 0.29 -14.78
N GLY A 115 6.98 0.85 -14.27
CA GLY A 115 7.09 2.23 -13.81
C GLY A 115 8.53 2.71 -13.90
N ILE A 116 8.77 4.00 -13.64
CA ILE A 116 10.13 4.54 -13.56
C ILE A 116 10.80 3.90 -12.36
N SER A 117 11.88 3.16 -12.60
CA SER A 117 12.73 2.67 -11.52
C SER A 117 13.25 3.89 -10.76
N SER A 118 12.81 4.05 -9.51
CA SER A 118 13.39 5.10 -8.67
C SER A 118 14.85 4.76 -8.42
N ALA A 119 15.75 5.71 -8.67
CA ALA A 119 17.12 5.59 -8.23
C ALA A 119 17.14 5.27 -6.71
N PRO A 120 17.97 4.33 -6.24
CA PRO A 120 18.07 4.04 -4.83
C PRO A 120 18.71 5.24 -4.13
N VAL A 121 17.98 5.94 -3.26
CA VAL A 121 18.56 7.03 -2.46
C VAL A 121 18.42 6.73 -0.97
N LEU A 122 19.38 5.93 -0.48
CA LEU A 122 20.44 6.30 0.47
C LEU A 122 21.06 4.98 0.92
N SER A 123 22.22 4.65 0.35
CA SER A 123 23.00 3.54 0.87
C SER A 123 23.42 3.89 2.29
N THR A 124 23.02 3.07 3.25
CA THR A 124 23.88 2.82 4.41
C THR A 124 23.98 1.31 4.49
N ALA A 125 25.19 0.76 4.51
CA ALA A 125 25.41 -0.68 4.63
C ALA A 125 24.67 -1.32 5.83
N ASP A 126 24.26 -0.51 6.82
CA ASP A 126 23.43 -0.89 7.96
C ASP A 126 21.92 -1.06 7.68
N GLN A 127 21.45 -0.80 6.46
CA GLN A 127 20.01 -0.76 6.14
C GLN A 127 19.44 -2.05 5.55
N GLN A 128 20.19 -3.15 5.49
CA GLN A 128 19.79 -4.37 4.78
C GLN A 128 19.45 -5.51 5.75
N GLY A 129 18.51 -6.37 5.36
CA GLY A 129 18.12 -7.56 6.14
C GLY A 129 16.85 -7.40 7.00
N ALA A 130 16.71 -8.31 7.96
CA ALA A 130 15.48 -8.51 8.75
C ALA A 130 14.92 -7.24 9.41
N GLU A 131 15.79 -6.36 9.91
CA GLU A 131 15.37 -5.14 10.61
C GLU A 131 14.63 -4.13 9.71
N ARG A 132 15.06 -4.00 8.45
CA ARG A 132 14.39 -3.12 7.47
C ARG A 132 13.01 -3.65 7.14
N VAL A 133 12.89 -4.97 6.94
CA VAL A 133 11.61 -5.63 6.68
C VAL A 133 10.67 -5.43 7.87
N ILE A 134 11.16 -5.64 9.10
CA ILE A 134 10.37 -5.41 10.33
C ILE A 134 9.89 -3.97 10.40
N LEU A 135 10.77 -2.99 10.20
CA LEU A 135 10.42 -1.58 10.27
C LEU A 135 9.34 -1.21 9.24
N LEU A 136 9.54 -1.57 7.97
CA LEU A 136 8.63 -1.20 6.88
C LEU A 136 7.28 -1.91 7.00
N ALA A 137 7.28 -3.20 7.36
CA ALA A 137 6.06 -3.98 7.54
C ALA A 137 5.18 -3.38 8.64
N LEU A 138 5.75 -2.98 9.78
CA LEU A 138 4.98 -2.40 10.89
C LEU A 138 4.36 -1.05 10.56
N ILE A 139 4.96 -0.27 9.65
CA ILE A 139 4.43 1.04 9.25
C ILE A 139 3.24 0.87 8.30
N GLY A 140 3.35 -0.03 7.31
CA GLY A 140 2.40 -0.08 6.19
C GLY A 140 1.29 -1.12 6.30
N SER A 141 1.52 -2.21 7.04
CA SER A 141 0.58 -3.36 7.04
C SER A 141 -0.47 -3.31 8.15
N GLY A 142 -0.30 -2.44 9.15
CA GLY A 142 -1.10 -2.46 10.36
C GLY A 142 -0.92 -3.71 11.22
N LEU A 143 0.04 -4.60 10.93
CA LEU A 143 0.36 -5.76 11.76
C LEU A 143 0.99 -5.33 13.09
N GLN A 144 0.71 -6.09 14.14
CA GLN A 144 1.49 -6.04 15.36
C GLN A 144 2.78 -6.83 15.18
N LEU A 145 3.84 -6.44 15.90
CA LEU A 145 5.13 -7.15 15.84
C LEU A 145 5.00 -8.66 16.11
N ALA A 146 4.20 -9.06 17.09
CA ALA A 146 4.00 -10.48 17.38
C ALA A 146 3.22 -11.22 16.29
N GLU A 147 2.38 -10.52 15.53
CA GLU A 147 1.67 -11.09 14.36
C GLU A 147 2.68 -11.27 13.23
N LEU A 148 3.48 -10.24 12.92
CA LEU A 148 4.54 -10.27 11.90
C LEU A 148 5.57 -11.39 12.13
N LEU A 149 6.09 -11.53 13.35
CA LEU A 149 7.13 -12.53 13.65
C LEU A 149 6.64 -13.98 13.61
N ARG A 150 5.32 -14.21 13.54
CA ARG A 150 4.72 -15.54 13.41
C ARG A 150 4.45 -15.95 11.97
N LEU A 151 4.53 -14.99 11.03
CA LEU A 151 4.28 -15.25 9.62
C LEU A 151 5.32 -16.18 9.03
N ARG A 152 4.86 -16.99 8.09
CA ARG A 152 5.65 -17.89 7.26
C ARG A 152 5.65 -17.41 5.81
N THR A 153 6.54 -17.93 5.00
CA THR A 153 6.59 -17.63 3.56
C THR A 153 5.28 -18.01 2.86
N GLY A 154 4.59 -19.07 3.30
CA GLY A 154 3.28 -19.47 2.79
C GLY A 154 2.13 -18.55 3.22
N ASP A 155 2.36 -17.62 4.15
CA ASP A 155 1.35 -16.66 4.61
C ASP A 155 1.33 -15.38 3.78
N ILE A 156 2.13 -15.30 2.72
CA ILE A 156 2.16 -14.17 1.79
C ILE A 156 1.93 -14.62 0.35
N GLY A 157 1.29 -13.77 -0.46
CA GLY A 157 0.87 -14.22 -1.76
C GLY A 157 -0.11 -13.33 -2.50
N SER A 158 -0.76 -13.97 -3.46
CA SER A 158 -1.92 -13.43 -4.14
C SER A 158 -3.23 -13.78 -3.46
N LEU A 159 -4.35 -13.27 -3.97
CA LEU A 159 -5.69 -13.64 -3.49
C LEU A 159 -6.44 -14.46 -4.54
N ASP A 160 -7.38 -15.29 -4.11
CA ASP A 160 -8.42 -15.89 -4.96
C ASP A 160 -9.69 -15.01 -5.01
N ALA A 161 -10.74 -15.50 -5.67
CA ALA A 161 -12.02 -14.78 -5.82
C ALA A 161 -12.76 -14.55 -4.49
N GLU A 162 -12.51 -15.39 -3.49
CA GLU A 162 -13.06 -15.33 -2.13
C GLU A 162 -12.15 -14.54 -1.17
N GLY A 163 -11.05 -13.99 -1.67
CA GLY A 163 -10.06 -13.26 -0.89
C GLY A 163 -9.22 -14.15 0.02
N ARG A 164 -9.12 -15.46 -0.24
CA ARG A 164 -8.18 -16.37 0.42
C ARG A 164 -6.82 -16.26 -0.24
N LEU A 165 -5.78 -16.52 0.53
CA LEU A 165 -4.40 -16.37 0.08
C LEU A 165 -3.99 -17.54 -0.82
N ILE A 166 -3.32 -17.23 -1.94
CA ILE A 166 -2.57 -18.16 -2.77
C ILE A 166 -1.07 -17.84 -2.60
N PRO A 167 -0.24 -18.73 -2.04
CA PRO A 167 1.16 -18.43 -1.74
C PRO A 167 1.97 -18.01 -2.97
N ASP A 168 2.59 -16.82 -2.91
CA ASP A 168 3.40 -16.24 -3.99
C ASP A 168 4.23 -15.05 -3.50
N ILE A 169 5.53 -15.27 -3.23
CA ILE A 169 6.41 -14.20 -2.74
C ILE A 169 6.61 -13.06 -3.75
N GLU A 170 6.39 -13.32 -5.04
CA GLU A 170 6.55 -12.34 -6.10
C GLU A 170 5.24 -11.61 -6.44
N ALA A 171 4.16 -11.87 -5.70
CA ALA A 171 2.90 -11.18 -5.88
C ALA A 171 3.01 -9.65 -5.67
N ASP A 172 2.33 -8.89 -6.52
CA ASP A 172 2.13 -7.44 -6.38
C ASP A 172 0.67 -7.08 -6.74
N PRO A 173 -0.14 -6.55 -5.81
CA PRO A 173 0.18 -6.27 -4.40
C PRO A 173 0.45 -7.55 -3.60
N LEU A 174 1.32 -7.46 -2.58
CA LEU A 174 1.65 -8.62 -1.75
C LEU A 174 0.67 -8.72 -0.57
N ALA A 175 -0.29 -9.64 -0.65
CA ALA A 175 -1.23 -9.92 0.43
C ALA A 175 -0.55 -10.75 1.52
N VAL A 176 -1.04 -10.60 2.76
CA VAL A 176 -0.58 -11.32 3.94
C VAL A 176 -1.78 -11.87 4.68
N GLN A 177 -1.82 -13.17 4.90
CA GLN A 177 -2.80 -13.82 5.77
C GLN A 177 -2.23 -13.93 7.19
N TYR A 178 -3.03 -13.56 8.19
CA TYR A 178 -2.60 -13.64 9.58
C TYR A 178 -3.78 -13.86 10.52
N THR A 179 -3.51 -14.43 11.70
CA THR A 179 -4.49 -14.49 12.79
C THR A 179 -4.17 -13.40 13.81
N PRO A 180 -5.09 -12.45 14.07
CA PRO A 180 -4.87 -11.39 15.05
C PRO A 180 -4.57 -11.94 16.44
N ARG A 181 -3.62 -11.32 17.15
CA ARG A 181 -3.29 -11.78 18.52
C ARG A 181 -4.38 -11.43 19.54
N ARG A 182 -5.07 -10.31 19.32
CA ARG A 182 -6.12 -9.79 20.20
C ARG A 182 -7.46 -9.75 19.46
N GLY A 183 -8.54 -9.99 20.18
CA GLY A 183 -9.89 -10.05 19.62
C GLY A 183 -10.20 -11.44 19.06
N LYS A 184 -11.14 -11.50 18.12
CA LYS A 184 -11.57 -12.76 17.49
C LYS A 184 -10.40 -13.42 16.75
N GLN A 185 -10.14 -14.69 17.07
CA GLN A 185 -9.13 -15.53 16.42
C GLN A 185 -9.63 -16.01 15.05
N GLU A 186 -9.92 -15.07 14.16
CA GLU A 186 -10.35 -15.33 12.79
C GLU A 186 -9.23 -14.91 11.84
N GLU A 187 -9.04 -15.65 10.75
CA GLU A 187 -8.07 -15.31 9.74
C GLU A 187 -8.42 -13.97 9.08
N ARG A 188 -7.44 -13.07 9.04
CA ARG A 188 -7.53 -11.75 8.42
C ARG A 188 -6.49 -11.64 7.33
N ILE A 189 -6.69 -10.66 6.45
CA ILE A 189 -5.70 -10.26 5.46
C ILE A 189 -5.23 -8.82 5.69
N THR A 190 -4.04 -8.53 5.22
CA THR A 190 -3.50 -7.18 5.02
C THR A 190 -2.55 -7.19 3.83
N PHE A 191 -1.92 -6.06 3.50
CA PHE A 191 -1.00 -5.97 2.38
C PHE A 191 0.33 -5.35 2.83
N LEU A 192 1.42 -5.82 2.23
CA LEU A 192 2.73 -5.17 2.36
C LEU A 192 2.88 -4.11 1.27
N THR A 193 3.44 -2.95 1.64
CA THR A 193 3.75 -1.90 0.67
C THR A 193 4.84 -2.34 -0.29
N TYR A 194 4.93 -1.70 -1.46
CA TYR A 194 6.00 -1.92 -2.43
C TYR A 194 7.39 -1.96 -1.78
N SER A 195 7.72 -0.96 -0.97
CA SER A 195 9.02 -0.87 -0.29
C SER A 195 9.26 -2.03 0.69
N THR A 196 8.22 -2.52 1.36
CA THR A 196 8.32 -3.67 2.25
C THR A 196 8.57 -4.95 1.46
N ARG A 197 7.83 -5.15 0.36
CA ARG A 197 8.01 -6.28 -0.57
C ARG A 197 9.43 -6.30 -1.13
N GLN A 198 9.93 -5.16 -1.61
CA GLN A 198 11.30 -5.06 -2.12
C GLN A 198 12.35 -5.39 -1.06
N ALA A 199 12.16 -4.90 0.18
CA ALA A 199 13.05 -5.24 1.29
C ALA A 199 13.03 -6.76 1.62
N LEU A 200 11.85 -7.39 1.54
CA LEU A 200 11.69 -8.83 1.77
C LEU A 200 12.40 -9.65 0.67
N LEU A 201 12.20 -9.30 -0.59
CA LEU A 201 12.84 -9.97 -1.72
C LEU A 201 14.36 -9.85 -1.66
N ALA A 202 14.87 -8.65 -1.37
CA ALA A 202 16.30 -8.43 -1.20
C ALA A 202 16.88 -9.26 -0.04
N ALA A 203 16.20 -9.34 1.11
CA ALA A 203 16.63 -10.15 2.24
C ALA A 203 16.63 -11.66 1.91
N SER A 204 15.63 -12.13 1.14
CA SER A 204 15.56 -13.53 0.71
C SER A 204 16.69 -13.88 -0.26
N GLN A 205 16.96 -13.02 -1.24
CA GLN A 205 18.08 -13.17 -2.19
C GLN A 205 19.43 -13.21 -1.47
N GLN A 206 19.68 -12.30 -0.52
CA GLN A 206 20.90 -12.29 0.28
C GLN A 206 21.09 -13.61 1.05
N SER A 207 20.01 -14.14 1.62
CA SER A 207 20.04 -15.39 2.37
C SER A 207 20.29 -16.62 1.49
N ALA A 208 19.85 -16.59 0.23
CA ALA A 208 20.11 -17.65 -0.74
C ALA A 208 21.58 -17.65 -1.19
N VAL A 209 22.14 -16.47 -1.45
CA VAL A 209 23.57 -16.31 -1.83
C VAL A 209 24.48 -16.81 -0.71
N GLN A 210 24.20 -16.47 0.55
CA GLN A 210 25.03 -16.91 1.69
C GLN A 210 24.98 -18.42 1.95
N ARG A 211 23.88 -19.08 1.56
CA ARG A 211 23.69 -20.52 1.78
C ARG A 211 24.22 -21.40 0.64
N ASP A 212 24.77 -20.80 -0.42
CA ASP A 212 25.32 -21.48 -1.61
C ASP A 212 24.37 -22.57 -2.16
N ARG A 213 23.05 -22.33 -2.07
CA ARG A 213 22.01 -23.30 -2.42
C ARG A 213 20.79 -22.59 -2.98
N ALA A 214 20.46 -22.91 -4.23
CA ALA A 214 19.13 -22.71 -4.79
C ALA A 214 18.20 -23.81 -4.25
N GLN A 215 17.81 -23.72 -2.97
CA GLN A 215 16.76 -24.58 -2.45
C GLN A 215 15.38 -24.03 -2.87
N PRO A 216 14.40 -24.92 -3.15
CA PRO A 216 13.01 -24.50 -3.34
C PRO A 216 12.53 -23.64 -2.17
N ILE A 217 11.63 -22.69 -2.44
CA ILE A 217 11.05 -21.83 -1.41
C ILE A 217 10.29 -22.70 -0.40
N ASP A 218 10.76 -22.76 0.84
CA ASP A 218 10.05 -23.43 1.92
C ASP A 218 8.91 -22.53 2.43
N LEU A 219 7.67 -22.94 2.15
CA LEU A 219 6.47 -22.23 2.57
C LEU A 219 6.29 -22.24 4.10
N ASN A 220 6.92 -23.18 4.82
CA ASN A 220 6.87 -23.22 6.29
C ASN A 220 7.97 -22.40 6.96
N ALA A 221 8.94 -21.90 6.17
CA ALA A 221 10.00 -21.07 6.70
C ALA A 221 9.42 -19.77 7.28
N PRO A 222 10.00 -19.24 8.37
CA PRO A 222 9.64 -17.92 8.89
C PRO A 222 9.79 -16.85 7.81
N LEU A 223 8.82 -15.95 7.71
CA LEU A 223 8.85 -14.87 6.72
C LEU A 223 10.05 -13.94 6.94
N ILE A 224 10.37 -13.66 8.21
CA ILE A 224 11.50 -12.81 8.58
C ILE A 224 12.68 -13.69 9.00
N MET A 225 13.60 -13.90 8.05
CA MET A 225 14.88 -14.56 8.29
C MET A 225 16.03 -13.56 8.38
N GLN A 226 17.06 -13.92 9.13
CA GLN A 226 18.38 -13.28 9.05
C GLN A 226 19.16 -13.80 7.82
N GLY A 227 20.28 -13.15 7.50
CA GLY A 227 21.10 -13.51 6.33
C GLY A 227 21.62 -14.96 6.36
N ASP A 228 21.87 -15.49 7.56
CA ASP A 228 22.27 -16.89 7.78
C ASP A 228 21.10 -17.90 7.65
N GLY A 229 19.88 -17.41 7.38
CA GLY A 229 18.66 -18.22 7.31
C GLY A 229 17.99 -18.50 8.66
N SER A 230 18.55 -18.01 9.77
CA SER A 230 17.95 -18.16 11.10
C SER A 230 16.75 -17.22 11.29
N LYS A 231 15.94 -17.44 12.34
CA LYS A 231 14.81 -16.57 12.69
C LYS A 231 15.29 -15.19 13.14
N ALA A 232 14.47 -14.16 12.92
CA ALA A 232 14.69 -12.84 13.50
C ALA A 232 14.96 -12.91 15.02
N THR A 233 16.05 -12.28 15.46
CA THR A 233 16.48 -12.26 16.86
C THR A 233 15.88 -11.07 17.61
N LEU A 234 15.92 -11.13 18.96
CA LEU A 234 15.57 -9.99 19.81
C LEU A 234 16.42 -8.75 19.50
N ALA A 235 17.68 -8.93 19.10
CA ALA A 235 18.57 -7.84 18.70
C ALA A 235 18.08 -7.14 17.43
N SER A 236 17.68 -7.88 16.38
CA SER A 236 17.08 -7.30 15.17
C SER A 236 15.80 -6.53 15.47
N VAL A 237 14.96 -7.07 16.35
CA VAL A 237 13.74 -6.39 16.81
C VAL A 237 14.06 -5.11 17.58
N ALA A 238 15.06 -5.15 18.47
CA ALA A 238 15.49 -3.98 19.24
C ALA A 238 16.01 -2.87 18.32
N LYS A 239 16.84 -3.21 17.33
CA LYS A 239 17.33 -2.27 16.30
C LYS A 239 16.19 -1.64 15.51
N ALA A 240 15.26 -2.45 15.00
CA ALA A 240 14.08 -1.94 14.28
C ALA A 240 13.24 -0.98 15.14
N ARG A 241 13.05 -1.29 16.43
CA ARG A 241 12.34 -0.41 17.38
C ARG A 241 13.09 0.88 17.65
N GLN A 242 14.41 0.81 17.88
CA GLN A 242 15.24 1.99 18.09
C GLN A 242 15.16 2.91 16.88
N ARG A 243 15.26 2.34 15.67
CA ARG A 243 15.15 3.10 14.43
C ARG A 243 13.79 3.75 14.25
N SER A 244 12.71 3.01 14.51
CA SER A 244 11.35 3.55 14.49
C SER A 244 11.20 4.76 15.43
N LYS A 245 11.73 4.68 16.66
CA LYS A 245 11.73 5.81 17.60
C LYS A 245 12.50 7.01 17.07
N SER A 246 13.70 6.80 16.50
CA SER A 246 14.49 7.89 15.91
C SER A 246 13.76 8.57 14.74
N LEU A 247 13.07 7.81 13.89
CA LEU A 247 12.28 8.37 12.79
C LEU A 247 11.09 9.19 13.28
N ILE A 248 10.37 8.69 14.31
CA ILE A 248 9.26 9.43 14.93
C ILE A 248 9.78 10.73 15.55
N GLN A 249 10.92 10.68 16.26
CA GLN A 249 11.52 11.85 16.86
C GLN A 249 11.93 12.88 15.80
N ALA A 250 12.62 12.47 14.74
CA ALA A 250 12.99 13.36 13.65
C ALA A 250 11.76 14.01 12.98
N GLY A 251 10.70 13.24 12.75
CA GLY A 251 9.43 13.77 12.23
C GLY A 251 8.78 14.80 13.17
N ASN A 252 8.79 14.53 14.48
CA ASN A 252 8.30 15.48 15.48
C ASN A 252 9.13 16.77 15.50
N GLU A 253 10.46 16.67 15.43
CA GLU A 253 11.37 17.82 15.37
C GLU A 253 11.11 18.69 14.13
N VAL A 254 10.92 18.07 12.96
CA VAL A 254 10.53 18.78 11.73
C VAL A 254 9.19 19.48 11.90
N ASN A 255 8.17 18.78 12.42
CA ASN A 255 6.85 19.38 12.63
C ASN A 255 6.90 20.56 13.61
N VAL A 256 7.59 20.41 14.74
CA VAL A 256 7.78 21.50 15.72
C VAL A 256 8.50 22.68 15.10
N THR A 257 9.55 22.42 14.32
CA THR A 257 10.32 23.47 13.64
C THR A 257 9.46 24.20 12.63
N LEU A 258 8.71 23.47 11.78
CA LEU A 258 7.79 24.07 10.81
C LEU A 258 6.73 24.93 11.51
N CYS A 259 6.09 24.43 12.57
CA CYS A 259 5.11 25.20 13.33
C CYS A 259 5.72 26.47 13.95
N ARG A 260 6.96 26.40 14.48
CA ARG A 260 7.66 27.58 15.01
C ARG A 260 7.96 28.59 13.91
N THR A 261 8.57 28.16 12.80
CA THR A 261 8.90 29.04 11.68
C THR A 261 7.66 29.69 11.07
N THR A 262 6.56 28.95 10.90
CA THR A 262 5.29 29.52 10.44
C THR A 262 4.71 30.50 11.45
N GLY A 263 4.79 30.21 12.75
CA GLY A 263 4.35 31.13 13.80
C GLY A 263 5.19 32.41 13.86
N ASP A 264 6.50 32.29 13.73
CA ASP A 264 7.43 33.43 13.71
C ASP A 264 7.21 34.29 12.45
N PHE A 265 7.00 33.66 11.29
CA PHE A 265 6.58 34.35 10.07
C PHE A 265 5.29 35.16 10.30
N PHE A 266 4.24 34.58 10.89
CA PHE A 266 3.01 35.32 11.16
C PHE A 266 3.17 36.40 12.24
N ARG A 267 4.06 36.25 13.22
CA ARG A 267 4.36 37.33 14.17
C ARG A 267 5.06 38.52 13.50
N GLU A 268 6.01 38.25 12.61
CA GLU A 268 6.79 39.27 11.94
C GLU A 268 5.97 39.99 10.84
N TRP A 269 5.22 39.23 10.05
CA TRP A 269 4.55 39.72 8.84
C TRP A 269 3.04 39.94 9.02
N GLY A 270 2.45 39.47 10.12
CA GLY A 270 1.00 39.46 10.33
C GLY A 270 0.34 38.21 9.73
N LEU A 271 -0.93 37.96 10.08
CA LEU A 271 -1.72 36.91 9.44
C LEU A 271 -1.95 37.26 7.96
N PRO A 272 -2.13 36.28 7.05
CA PRO A 272 -2.48 36.58 5.66
C PRO A 272 -3.71 37.48 5.59
N GLY A 273 -3.59 38.63 4.94
CA GLY A 273 -4.66 39.65 4.86
C GLY A 273 -4.69 40.67 6.01
N SER A 274 -3.95 40.49 7.11
CA SER A 274 -4.00 41.42 8.24
C SER A 274 -3.33 42.77 7.98
N ARG A 275 -2.54 42.88 6.91
CA ARG A 275 -1.96 44.13 6.41
C ARG A 275 -2.52 44.55 5.05
N PHE A 276 -3.55 43.85 4.55
CA PHE A 276 -4.23 44.24 3.31
C PHE A 276 -5.22 45.36 3.65
N VAL A 277 -4.78 46.59 3.47
CA VAL A 277 -5.68 47.73 3.34
C VAL A 277 -6.10 47.74 1.88
N GLY A 278 -7.26 47.14 1.58
CA GLY A 278 -7.88 47.31 0.27
C GLY A 278 -8.16 48.80 0.03
N PRO A 279 -8.19 49.27 -1.23
CA PRO A 279 -8.59 50.63 -1.49
C PRO A 279 -9.99 50.84 -0.92
N GLU A 280 -10.15 51.81 -0.02
CA GLU A 280 -11.46 52.30 0.40
C GLU A 280 -12.23 52.64 -0.88
N GLU A 281 -13.30 51.90 -1.12
CA GLU A 281 -14.27 52.11 -2.20
C GLU A 281 -13.62 52.50 -3.55
N LEU A 282 -13.05 51.52 -4.27
CA LEU A 282 -12.94 51.70 -5.72
C LEU A 282 -14.37 51.78 -6.28
N PRO A 283 -14.77 52.89 -6.93
CA PRO A 283 -16.07 52.97 -7.54
C PRO A 283 -16.12 51.96 -8.69
N LEU A 284 -16.94 50.92 -8.52
CA LEU A 284 -17.14 49.84 -9.50
C LEU A 284 -17.64 50.33 -10.87
N GLU A 285 -18.03 51.60 -10.98
CA GLU A 285 -18.49 52.25 -12.21
C GLU A 285 -17.36 52.56 -13.21
N GLU A 286 -16.08 52.55 -12.80
CA GLU A 286 -14.95 52.78 -13.72
C GLU A 286 -14.41 51.50 -14.40
N TYR A 287 -14.95 50.33 -14.07
CA TYR A 287 -14.44 49.03 -14.54
C TYR A 287 -15.48 48.15 -15.27
N LEU A 288 -16.59 48.74 -15.74
CA LEU A 288 -17.54 48.11 -16.67
C LEU A 288 -17.54 48.80 -18.04
#